data_AF-A0A947JA02-F1
#
_entry.id   AF-A0A947JA02-F1
#
_cell.length_a   1.000
_cell.length_b   1.000
_cell.length_c   1.000
_cell.angle_alpha   90.00
_cell.angle_beta   90.00
_cell.angle_gamma   90.00
#
_symmetry.space_group_name_H-M   'P 1'
#
loop_
_entity.id
_entity.type
_entity.pdbx_description
1 polymer ?
#
loop_
_entity_poly.entity_id
_entity_poly.type
_entity_poly.pdbx_seq_one_letter_code
_entity_poly.pdbx_strand_id
1 'polypeptide(L)' 'MPFVLRPVVETDRTRVFEISAQIWDGEDYVPSHFDAWLADSEGEVVGAEFDGTLIAFARRTWIYSGHA' A
#
# COMPACT_ATOMS: atom_id res chain seq x y z
N MET A 1 -18.83 -9.93 -7.66
CA MET A 1 -18.59 -8.91 -6.61
C MET A 1 -17.39 -8.08 -7.04
N PRO A 2 -17.42 -6.74 -6.95
CA PRO A 2 -16.36 -5.89 -7.47
C PRO A 2 -15.20 -5.74 -6.47
N PHE A 3 -13.98 -5.64 -6.97
CA PHE A 3 -12.85 -5.15 -6.19
C PHE A 3 -12.97 -3.64 -5.99
N VAL A 4 -12.60 -3.14 -4.82
CA VAL A 4 -12.59 -1.70 -4.51
C VAL A 4 -11.15 -1.24 -4.37
N LEU A 5 -10.78 -0.21 -5.13
CA LEU A 5 -9.51 0.49 -4.92
C LEU A 5 -9.73 1.62 -3.92
N ARG A 6 -8.94 1.65 -2.85
CA ARG A 6 -9.04 2.68 -1.80
C ARG A 6 -7.66 3.01 -1.21
N PRO A 7 -7.50 4.17 -0.55
CA PRO A 7 -6.32 4.43 0.27
C PRO A 7 -6.14 3.34 1.33
N VAL A 8 -4.90 2.93 1.54
CA VAL A 8 -4.47 2.12 2.67
C VAL A 8 -4.45 3.00 3.91
N VAL A 9 -4.91 2.46 5.03
CA VAL A 9 -4.93 3.13 6.33
C VAL A 9 -4.15 2.30 7.35
N GLU A 10 -3.90 2.88 8.53
CA GLU A 10 -3.13 2.21 9.60
C GLU A 10 -3.68 0.82 9.96
N THR A 11 -5.00 0.62 9.95
CA THR A 11 -5.63 -0.67 10.27
C THR A 11 -5.31 -1.77 9.25
N ASP A 12 -4.81 -1.43 8.07
CA ASP A 12 -4.39 -2.39 7.04
C ASP A 12 -2.96 -2.92 7.26
N ARG A 13 -2.19 -2.36 8.21
CA ARG A 13 -0.76 -2.67 8.42
C ARG A 13 -0.47 -4.16 8.43
N THR A 14 -1.20 -4.92 9.25
CA THR A 14 -1.01 -6.37 9.37
C THR A 14 -1.14 -7.04 8.00
N ARG A 15 -2.14 -6.67 7.22
CA ARG A 15 -2.39 -7.28 5.92
C ARG A 15 -1.35 -6.88 4.87
N VAL A 16 -0.90 -5.63 4.89
CA VAL A 16 0.24 -5.18 4.07
C VAL A 16 1.50 -5.98 4.40
N PHE A 17 1.79 -6.18 5.69
CA PHE A 17 3.00 -6.89 6.12
C PHE A 17 2.94 -8.38 5.74
N GLU A 18 1.76 -9.00 5.83
CA GLU A 18 1.55 -10.38 5.36
C GLU A 18 1.77 -10.52 3.85
N ILE A 19 1.29 -9.55 3.05
CA ILE A 19 1.52 -9.56 1.60
C ILE A 19 3.02 -9.40 1.33
N SER A 20 3.68 -8.44 1.99
CA SER A 20 5.11 -8.18 1.87
C SER A 20 5.99 -9.36 2.28
N ALA A 21 5.59 -10.12 3.31
CA ALA A 21 6.32 -11.31 3.74
C ALA A 21 6.37 -12.43 2.67
N GLN A 22 5.52 -12.36 1.64
CA GLN A 22 5.54 -13.31 0.50
C GLN A 22 6.48 -12.87 -0.62
N ILE A 23 7.08 -11.69 -0.52
CA ILE A 23 7.90 -11.07 -1.56
C ILE A 23 9.38 -11.16 -1.18
N TRP A 24 10.22 -11.51 -2.15
CA TRP A 24 11.68 -11.65 -2.00
C TRP A 24 12.10 -12.44 -0.75
N ASP A 25 11.54 -13.63 -0.56
CA ASP A 25 11.81 -14.51 0.59
C ASP A 25 11.56 -13.87 1.97
N GLY A 26 10.68 -12.86 2.02
CA GLY A 26 10.31 -12.14 3.24
C GLY A 26 11.11 -10.85 3.47
N GLU A 27 12.00 -10.49 2.55
CA GLU A 27 12.88 -9.31 2.65
C GLU A 27 12.31 -8.07 1.94
N ASP A 28 10.99 -7.94 1.89
CA ASP A 28 10.34 -6.74 1.38
C ASP A 28 10.69 -5.50 2.23
N TYR A 29 10.98 -4.39 1.55
CA TYR A 29 11.29 -3.11 2.18
C TYR A 29 10.04 -2.35 2.63
N VAL A 30 8.85 -2.73 2.16
CA VAL A 30 7.60 -2.04 2.49
C VAL A 30 7.36 -1.94 4.01
N PRO A 31 7.52 -2.99 4.83
CA PRO A 31 7.27 -2.89 6.27
C PRO A 31 8.10 -1.82 6.97
N SER A 32 9.34 -1.61 6.54
CA SER A 32 10.22 -0.57 7.11
C SER A 32 9.88 0.85 6.64
N HIS A 33 9.11 0.99 5.56
CA HIS A 33 8.73 2.28 4.99
C HIS A 33 7.24 2.63 5.17
N PHE A 34 6.44 1.72 5.72
CA PHE A 34 4.98 1.86 5.82
C PHE A 34 4.55 3.17 6.50
N ASP A 35 5.12 3.49 7.66
CA ASP A 35 4.79 4.70 8.42
C ASP A 35 5.14 5.97 7.62
N ALA A 36 6.30 5.96 6.98
CA ALA A 36 6.76 7.08 6.15
C ALA A 36 5.84 7.27 4.93
N TRP A 37 5.34 6.19 4.35
CA TRP A 37 4.43 6.25 3.21
C TRP A 37 3.02 6.73 3.60
N LEU A 38 2.51 6.35 4.77
CA LEU A 38 1.22 6.86 5.26
C LEU A 38 1.30 8.34 5.68
N ALA A 39 2.49 8.81 6.06
CA ALA A 39 2.73 10.20 6.43
C ALA A 39 3.05 11.12 5.24
N ASP A 40 3.31 10.56 4.06
CA ASP A 40 3.69 11.30 2.85
C ASP A 40 2.47 11.95 2.19
N SER A 41 2.35 13.27 2.28
CA SER A 41 1.24 14.03 1.66
C SER A 41 1.34 14.18 0.14
N GLU A 42 2.49 13.88 -0.44
CA GLU A 42 2.76 13.97 -1.89
C GLU A 42 2.64 12.59 -2.58
N GLY A 43 2.27 11.56 -1.82
CA GLY A 43 2.10 10.21 -2.29
C GLY A 43 0.89 9.55 -1.68
N GLU A 44 0.60 8.35 -2.15
CA GLU A 44 -0.43 7.52 -1.56
C GLU A 44 -0.11 6.04 -1.73
N VAL A 45 -0.52 5.26 -0.74
CA VAL A 45 -0.56 3.79 -0.84
C VAL A 45 -2.00 3.41 -1.15
N VAL A 46 -2.22 2.79 -2.31
CA VAL A 46 -3.55 2.34 -2.74
C VAL A 46 -3.65 0.84 -2.57
N GLY A 47 -4.70 0.41 -1.90
CA GLY A 47 -5.06 -0.98 -1.68
C GLY A 47 -6.18 -1.44 -2.60
N ALA A 48 -6.15 -2.72 -2.96
CA ALA A 48 -7.26 -3.43 -3.59
C ALA A 48 -7.95 -4.31 -2.53
N GLU A 49 -9.21 -3.98 -2.24
CA GLU A 49 -10.05 -4.74 -1.31
C GLU A 49 -10.99 -5.69 -2.07
N PHE A 50 -11.10 -6.92 -1.56
CA PHE A 50 -12.05 -7.93 -2.00
C PHE A 50 -12.74 -8.53 -0.77
N ASP A 51 -14.08 -8.46 -0.73
CA ASP A 51 -14.88 -8.96 0.39
C ASP A 51 -14.37 -8.51 1.78
N GLY A 52 -14.08 -7.22 1.92
CA GLY A 52 -13.58 -6.63 3.18
C GLY A 52 -12.12 -6.95 3.52
N THR A 53 -11.42 -7.66 2.64
CA THR A 53 -10.01 -8.06 2.82
C THR A 53 -9.12 -7.33 1.84
N LEU A 54 -8.06 -6.67 2.33
CA LEU A 54 -7.02 -6.13 1.47
C LEU A 54 -6.22 -7.28 0.83
N ILE A 55 -6.17 -7.35 -0.50
CA ILE A 55 -5.51 -8.44 -1.23
C ILE A 55 -4.27 -8.01 -2.02
N ALA A 56 -4.12 -6.72 -2.30
CA ALA A 56 -2.96 -6.15 -2.96
C ALA A 56 -2.81 -4.67 -2.58
N PHE A 57 -1.62 -4.11 -2.75
CA PHE A 57 -1.39 -2.68 -2.60
C PHE A 57 -0.28 -2.20 -3.55
N ALA A 58 -0.23 -0.89 -3.78
CA ALA A 58 0.86 -0.24 -4.50
C ALA A 58 1.06 1.19 -3.95
N ARG A 59 2.31 1.65 -3.91
CA ARG A 59 2.59 3.07 -3.67
C ARG A 59 2.68 3.81 -5.00
N ARG A 60 2.09 5.01 -5.06
CA ARG A 60 2.34 5.99 -6.12
C ARG A 60 2.69 7.34 -5.51
N THR A 61 3.57 8.07 -6.19
CA THR A 61 3.99 9.42 -5.80
C THR A 61 4.38 10.20 -7.05
N TRP A 62 4.23 11.52 -7.01
CA TRP A 62 4.55 12.41 -8.11
C TRP A 62 5.99 12.90 -7.94
N ILE A 63 6.88 12.42 -8.79
CA ILE A 63 8.33 12.72 -8.69
C ILE A 63 8.65 14.10 -9.29
N TYR A 64 7.71 14.70 -10.03
CA TYR A 64 7.80 16.04 -10.60
C TYR A 64 6.41 16.66 -10.71
N SER A 65 6.31 17.98 -10.71
CA SER A 65 5.04 18.73 -10.79
C SER A 65 4.33 18.66 -12.16
N GLY A 66 4.71 17.72 -13.03
CA GLY A 66 4.04 17.50 -14.30
C GLY A 66 2.70 16.79 -14.10
N HIS A 67 1.62 17.53 -14.25
CA HIS A 67 0.25 17.05 -14.07
C HIS A 67 -0.10 15.90 -15.03
N ALA A 68 -0.80 14.88 -14.51
CA ALA A 68 -1.51 13.85 -15.27
C ALA A 68 -2.96 14.29 -15.52
#